data_AF-A0A2S0K0H8-F1
#
_entry.id   AF-A0A2S0K0H8-F1
#
_cell.length_a   1.000
_cell.length_b   1.000
_cell.length_c   1.000
_cell.angle_alpha   90.00
_cell.angle_beta   90.00
_cell.angle_gamma   90.00
#
_symmetry.space_group_name_H-M   'P 1'
#
loop_
_entity.id
_entity.type
_entity.pdbx_description
1 polymer ?
#
loop_
_entity_poly.entity_id
_entity_poly.type
_entity_poly.pdbx_seq_one_letter_code
_entity_poly.pdbx_strand_id
1 'polypeptide(L)'
;MYNQHNLYLKECFRLFHPYHLEELARETGFIKRERQISASDFVSLVFRQNANLVQPSLNCLCRDLENHQIRITKSGLNKRFTTETVDFFKSLFERLFQYQLQAPLAEMKVKKKYPFKRVRILDSTSFKLPKAYEKHFKGTRDAGAKIQFEFDYVSEKLLWFRLEDGKSADTKKGIYSCRI
;
A
#
# COMPACT_ATOMS: atom_id res chain seq x y z
N MET A 1 5.56 11.30 22.10
CA MET A 1 5.09 10.01 21.54
C MET A 1 5.85 9.73 20.27
N TYR A 2 6.66 8.67 20.22
CA TYR A 2 7.25 8.20 18.97
C TYR A 2 6.11 7.77 18.05
N ASN A 3 5.89 8.51 16.97
CA ASN A 3 4.80 8.24 16.04
C ASN A 3 5.18 6.97 15.25
N GLN A 4 4.51 5.84 15.53
CA GLN A 4 4.80 4.52 14.93
C GLN A 4 4.90 4.57 13.39
N HIS A 5 4.17 5.50 12.76
CA HIS A 5 4.22 5.74 11.33
C HIS A 5 5.55 6.33 10.83
N ASN A 6 6.27 7.09 11.65
CA ASN A 6 7.62 7.54 11.31
C ASN A 6 8.62 6.37 11.31
N LEU A 7 8.37 5.32 12.11
CA LEU A 7 9.16 4.09 12.05
C LEU A 7 8.86 3.32 10.76
N TYR A 8 7.58 3.17 10.40
CA TYR A 8 7.19 2.53 9.14
C TYR A 8 7.71 3.27 7.91
N LEU A 9 7.71 4.61 7.91
CA LEU A 9 8.28 5.40 6.84
C LEU A 9 9.79 5.18 6.70
N LYS A 10 10.52 5.13 7.82
CA LYS A 10 11.96 4.82 7.83
C LYS A 10 12.22 3.43 7.27
N GLU A 11 11.46 2.42 7.69
CA GLU A 11 11.58 1.07 7.17
C GLU A 11 11.22 0.98 5.69
N CYS A 12 10.19 1.70 5.24
CA CYS A 12 9.82 1.82 3.84
C CYS A 12 11.00 2.34 3.02
N PHE A 13 11.65 3.43 3.45
CA PHE A 13 12.80 4.00 2.73
C PHE A 13 14.08 3.18 2.88
N ARG A 14 14.21 2.38 3.95
CA ARG A 14 15.31 1.42 4.11
C ARG A 14 15.18 0.25 3.14
N LEU A 15 13.97 -0.29 2.98
CA LEU A 15 13.68 -1.42 2.08
C LEU A 15 13.55 -0.97 0.62
N PHE A 16 13.08 0.25 0.39
CA PHE A 16 12.80 0.78 -0.93
C PHE A 16 13.31 2.21 -1.05
N HIS A 17 14.55 2.35 -1.51
CA HIS A 17 15.26 3.63 -1.59
C HIS A 17 14.45 4.68 -2.38
N PRO A 18 14.47 5.97 -2.00
CA PRO A 18 13.69 7.03 -2.66
C PRO A 18 13.81 7.07 -4.19
N TYR A 19 14.98 6.73 -4.74
CA TYR A 19 15.18 6.61 -6.18
C TYR A 19 14.18 5.63 -6.84
N HIS A 20 13.96 4.46 -6.24
CA HIS A 20 13.03 3.46 -6.77
C HIS A 20 11.57 3.86 -6.58
N LEU A 21 11.25 4.73 -5.62
CA LEU A 21 9.91 5.33 -5.49
C LEU A 21 9.58 6.21 -6.68
N GLU A 22 10.53 7.04 -7.11
CA GLU A 22 10.32 7.90 -8.29
C GLU A 22 10.21 7.07 -9.57
N GLU A 23 11.01 6.01 -9.71
CA GLU A 23 10.89 5.07 -10.82
C GLU A 23 9.50 4.42 -10.86
N LEU A 24 9.05 3.86 -9.74
CA LEU A 24 7.73 3.24 -9.62
C LEU A 24 6.59 4.24 -9.87
N ALA A 25 6.76 5.49 -9.42
CA ALA A 25 5.78 6.55 -9.65
C ALA A 25 5.65 6.93 -11.14
N ARG A 26 6.73 6.81 -11.91
CA ARG A 26 6.71 7.00 -13.37
C ARG A 26 6.07 5.80 -14.06
N GLU A 27 6.42 4.58 -13.67
CA GLU A 27 5.83 3.33 -14.20
C GLU A 27 4.30 3.30 -14.06
N THR A 28 3.80 3.67 -12.88
CA THR A 28 2.35 3.68 -12.55
C THR A 28 1.63 4.94 -13.05
N GLY A 29 2.36 5.90 -13.62
CA GLY A 29 1.81 7.16 -14.12
C GLY A 29 1.40 8.16 -13.04
N PHE A 30 1.68 7.90 -11.76
CA PHE A 30 1.45 8.86 -10.68
C PHE A 30 2.26 10.15 -10.91
N ILE A 31 3.51 10.02 -11.35
CA ILE A 31 4.37 11.14 -11.75
C ILE A 31 4.62 11.08 -13.25
N LYS A 32 3.95 11.97 -13.99
CA LYS A 32 4.13 12.13 -15.45
C LYS A 32 5.14 13.23 -15.81
N ARG A 33 5.39 14.17 -14.89
CA ARG A 33 6.39 15.24 -14.99
C ARG A 33 6.89 15.56 -13.59
N GLU A 34 8.18 15.80 -13.42
CA GLU A 34 8.71 16.33 -12.16
C GLU A 34 8.09 17.70 -11.86
N ARG A 35 7.58 17.86 -10.64
CA ARG A 35 6.91 19.07 -10.15
C ARG A 35 7.34 19.36 -8.71
N GLN A 36 6.65 20.31 -8.08
CA GLN A 36 6.82 20.76 -6.69
C GLN A 36 6.76 19.66 -5.61
N ILE A 37 6.28 18.45 -5.92
CA ILE A 37 6.18 17.34 -4.96
C ILE A 37 6.63 16.05 -5.64
N SER A 38 7.60 15.36 -5.04
CA SER A 38 8.10 14.06 -5.48
C SER A 38 7.23 12.91 -4.96
N ALA A 39 7.48 11.68 -5.41
CA ALA A 39 6.78 10.51 -4.88
C ALA A 39 7.18 10.25 -3.43
N SER A 40 8.47 10.39 -3.13
CA SER A 40 8.99 10.28 -1.76
C SER A 40 8.34 11.29 -0.81
N ASP A 41 8.16 12.54 -1.25
CA ASP A 41 7.48 13.58 -0.47
C ASP A 41 6.02 13.21 -0.20
N PHE A 42 5.32 12.71 -1.23
CA PHE A 42 3.93 12.32 -1.10
C PHE A 42 3.76 11.11 -0.17
N VAL A 43 4.60 10.09 -0.29
CA VAL A 43 4.64 8.94 0.63
C VAL A 43 4.89 9.43 2.05
N SER A 44 5.88 10.30 2.24
CA SER A 44 6.19 10.84 3.56
C SER A 44 5.01 11.59 4.17
N LEU A 45 4.29 12.40 3.37
CA LEU A 45 3.05 13.05 3.79
C LEU A 45 2.01 12.02 4.26
N VAL A 46 1.76 10.95 3.49
CA VAL A 46 0.79 9.91 3.84
C VAL A 46 1.11 9.27 5.19
N PHE A 47 2.37 8.88 5.41
CA PHE A 47 2.79 8.26 6.67
C PHE A 47 2.74 9.23 7.85
N ARG A 48 3.17 10.49 7.68
CA ARG A 48 3.09 11.50 8.76
C ARG A 48 1.66 11.77 9.21
N GLN A 49 0.70 11.67 8.30
CA GLN A 49 -0.73 11.79 8.60
C GLN A 49 -1.34 10.47 9.12
N ASN A 50 -0.52 9.55 9.62
CA ASN A 50 -0.93 8.25 10.13
C ASN A 50 -1.75 7.44 9.12
N ALA A 51 -1.39 7.53 7.84
CA ALA A 51 -2.14 6.98 6.70
C ALA A 51 -3.61 7.44 6.61
N ASN A 52 -3.97 8.52 7.31
CA ASN A 52 -5.30 9.11 7.30
C ASN A 52 -5.27 10.50 6.67
N LEU A 53 -5.50 10.54 5.37
CA LEU A 53 -5.60 11.79 4.60
C LEU A 53 -7.02 12.35 4.54
N VAL A 54 -7.99 11.69 5.18
CA VAL A 54 -9.41 12.06 5.11
C VAL A 54 -9.76 13.10 6.17
N GLN A 55 -9.23 12.94 7.38
CA GLN A 55 -9.50 13.88 8.48
C GLN A 55 -8.82 15.25 8.30
N PRO A 56 -7.53 15.36 7.94
CA PRO A 56 -6.91 16.66 7.73
C PRO A 56 -7.45 17.34 6.48
N SER A 57 -7.79 18.63 6.60
CA SER A 57 -8.14 19.44 5.42
C SER A 57 -6.94 19.58 4.47
N LEU A 58 -7.20 19.84 3.17
CA LEU A 58 -6.13 20.14 2.20
C LEU A 58 -5.22 21.30 2.65
N ASN A 59 -5.77 22.28 3.39
CA ASN A 59 -4.99 23.35 4.01
C ASN A 59 -3.96 22.82 5.02
N CYS A 60 -4.39 21.91 5.90
CA CYS A 60 -3.52 21.31 6.90
C CYS A 60 -2.41 20.50 6.22
N LEU A 61 -2.75 19.74 5.18
CA LEU A 61 -1.77 18.97 4.40
C LEU A 61 -0.76 19.85 3.67
N CYS A 62 -1.19 20.98 3.09
CA CYS A 62 -0.26 21.94 2.47
C CYS A 62 0.68 22.55 3.51
N ARG A 63 0.16 22.88 4.71
CA ARG A 63 0.98 23.41 5.81
C ARG A 63 2.01 22.39 6.31
N ASP A 64 1.63 21.11 6.40
CA ASP A 64 2.58 20.03 6.72
C ASP A 64 3.72 19.98 5.71
N LEU A 65 3.41 20.05 4.41
CA LEU A 65 4.40 20.08 3.34
C LEU A 65 5.30 21.33 3.42
N GLU A 66 4.73 22.51 3.73
CA GLU A 66 5.48 23.76 3.88
C GLU A 66 6.51 23.68 5.02
N ASN A 67 6.20 23.01 6.13
CA ASN A 67 7.13 22.77 7.23
C ASN A 67 8.35 21.93 6.79
N HIS A 68 8.22 21.19 5.70
CA HIS A 68 9.27 20.41 5.06
C HIS A 68 9.81 21.08 3.79
N GLN A 69 9.63 22.39 3.64
CA GLN A 69 10.11 23.21 2.53
C GLN A 69 9.48 22.86 1.16
N ILE A 70 8.37 22.12 1.16
CA ILE A 70 7.63 21.72 -0.04
C ILE A 70 6.43 22.65 -0.22
N ARG A 71 6.50 23.55 -1.19
CA ARG A 71 5.41 24.51 -1.46
C ARG A 71 4.51 24.01 -2.58
N ILE A 72 3.26 23.71 -2.26
CA ILE A 72 2.24 23.30 -3.21
C ILE A 72 0.90 23.99 -2.90
N THR A 73 0.14 24.33 -3.93
CA THR A 73 -1.20 24.91 -3.75
C THR A 73 -2.21 23.82 -3.37
N LYS A 74 -3.31 24.20 -2.69
CA LYS A 74 -4.42 23.27 -2.38
C LYS A 74 -4.94 22.53 -3.62
N SER A 75 -5.13 23.25 -4.73
CA SER A 75 -5.56 22.65 -6.00
C SER A 75 -4.49 21.71 -6.56
N GLY A 76 -3.21 22.10 -6.46
CA GLY A 76 -2.08 21.26 -6.85
C GLY A 76 -2.03 19.94 -6.07
N LEU A 77 -2.21 19.99 -4.75
CA LEU A 77 -2.27 18.80 -3.91
C LEU A 77 -3.51 17.96 -4.20
N ASN A 78 -4.68 18.58 -4.37
CA ASN A 78 -5.92 17.86 -4.70
C ASN A 78 -5.78 17.02 -5.98
N LYS A 79 -5.06 17.55 -6.99
CA LYS A 79 -4.76 16.86 -8.25
C LYS A 79 -3.83 15.64 -8.09
N ARG A 80 -3.34 15.35 -6.88
CA ARG A 80 -2.57 14.14 -6.56
C ARG A 80 -3.41 13.00 -6.01
N PHE A 81 -4.70 13.22 -5.75
CA PHE A 81 -5.63 12.15 -5.39
C PHE A 81 -6.26 11.59 -6.67
N THR A 82 -5.57 10.65 -7.31
CA THR A 82 -5.96 10.07 -8.60
C THR A 82 -5.98 8.55 -8.55
N THR A 83 -6.55 7.92 -9.58
CA THR A 83 -6.48 6.45 -9.76
C THR A 83 -5.04 5.96 -9.88
N GLU A 84 -4.19 6.69 -10.59
CA GLU A 84 -2.77 6.37 -10.72
C GLU A 84 -2.03 6.42 -9.38
N THR A 85 -2.44 7.32 -8.47
CA THR A 85 -1.93 7.34 -7.10
C THR A 85 -2.28 6.08 -6.34
N VAL A 86 -3.52 5.57 -6.53
CA VAL A 86 -3.93 4.30 -5.92
C VAL A 86 -3.10 3.15 -6.46
N ASP A 87 -2.89 3.09 -7.77
CA ASP A 87 -2.08 2.04 -8.40
C ASP A 87 -0.60 2.11 -7.99
N PHE A 88 -0.05 3.32 -7.84
CA PHE A 88 1.26 3.54 -7.23
C PHE A 88 1.38 2.91 -5.84
N PHE A 89 0.42 3.18 -4.93
CA PHE A 89 0.45 2.60 -3.58
C PHE A 89 0.25 1.07 -3.57
N LYS A 90 -0.54 0.52 -4.49
CA LYS A 90 -0.65 -0.94 -4.65
C LYS A 90 0.68 -1.54 -5.05
N SER A 91 1.32 -1.02 -6.10
CA SER A 91 2.61 -1.53 -6.55
C SER A 91 3.71 -1.32 -5.53
N LEU A 92 3.66 -0.22 -4.74
CA LEU A 92 4.60 0.01 -3.64
C LEU A 92 4.41 -1.05 -2.55
N PHE A 93 3.17 -1.35 -2.17
CA PHE A 93 2.86 -2.42 -1.25
C PHE A 93 3.38 -3.77 -1.75
N GLU A 94 3.13 -4.13 -3.02
CA GLU A 94 3.60 -5.38 -3.61
C GLU A 94 5.13 -5.51 -3.57
N ARG A 95 5.86 -4.44 -3.92
CA ARG A 95 7.33 -4.42 -3.86
C ARG A 95 7.83 -4.55 -2.42
N LEU A 96 7.30 -3.76 -1.48
CA LEU A 96 7.67 -3.83 -0.06
C LEU A 96 7.41 -5.21 0.53
N PHE A 97 6.26 -5.80 0.20
CA PHE A 97 5.89 -7.14 0.63
C PHE A 97 6.88 -8.18 0.10
N GLN A 98 7.27 -8.11 -1.18
CA GLN A 98 8.30 -8.99 -1.75
C GLN A 98 9.66 -8.84 -1.05
N TYR A 99 10.11 -7.61 -0.78
CA TYR A 99 11.35 -7.39 -0.01
C TYR A 99 11.27 -7.97 1.40
N GLN A 100 10.10 -7.85 2.05
CA GLN A 100 9.87 -8.40 3.38
C GLN A 100 9.66 -9.92 3.39
N LEU A 101 9.26 -10.53 2.27
CA LEU A 101 9.36 -11.97 2.13
C LEU A 101 10.83 -12.38 2.00
N GLN A 102 11.59 -11.73 1.11
CA GLN A 102 12.98 -12.11 0.84
C GLN A 102 13.92 -11.90 2.03
N ALA A 103 13.75 -10.85 2.85
CA ALA A 103 14.67 -10.57 3.95
C ALA A 103 14.45 -11.51 5.17
N PRO A 104 13.29 -11.49 5.87
CA PRO A 104 12.94 -12.46 6.91
C PRO A 104 12.90 -13.93 6.51
N LEU A 105 12.42 -14.30 5.30
CA LEU A 105 12.33 -15.71 4.91
C LEU A 105 13.66 -16.28 4.44
N ALA A 106 14.61 -15.45 3.97
CA ALA A 106 15.99 -15.91 3.74
C ALA A 106 16.66 -16.42 5.02
N GLU A 107 16.24 -15.92 6.20
CA GLU A 107 16.73 -16.41 7.49
C GLU A 107 16.05 -17.72 7.93
N MET A 108 14.84 -18.00 7.43
CA MET A 108 14.21 -19.31 7.61
C MET A 108 14.95 -20.33 6.74
N LYS A 109 15.92 -21.03 7.33
CA LYS A 109 16.64 -22.19 6.76
C LYS A 109 15.71 -23.38 6.54
N VAL A 110 14.63 -23.20 5.81
CA VAL A 110 13.73 -24.30 5.52
C VAL A 110 14.37 -25.11 4.39
N LYS A 111 14.55 -26.41 4.63
CA LYS A 111 15.25 -27.30 3.69
C LYS A 111 14.64 -27.15 2.30
N LYS A 112 15.44 -26.77 1.30
CA LYS A 112 15.07 -26.58 -0.12
C LYS A 112 14.46 -27.82 -0.81
N LYS A 113 14.26 -28.92 -0.09
CA LYS A 113 13.70 -30.17 -0.59
C LYS A 113 12.42 -30.49 0.19
N TYR A 114 11.31 -29.96 -0.31
CA TYR A 114 9.99 -30.29 0.18
C TYR A 114 9.36 -31.38 -0.69
N PRO A 115 8.49 -32.23 -0.12
CA PRO A 115 7.69 -33.17 -0.91
C PRO A 115 6.59 -32.47 -1.72
N PHE A 116 6.37 -31.17 -1.49
CA PHE A 116 5.34 -30.36 -2.15
C PHE A 116 5.96 -29.26 -3.04
N LYS A 117 5.25 -28.89 -4.11
CA LYS A 117 5.70 -27.85 -5.05
C LYS A 117 5.33 -26.42 -4.63
N ARG A 118 4.36 -26.26 -3.73
CA ARG A 118 3.76 -24.96 -3.41
C ARG A 118 3.15 -24.97 -2.00
N VAL A 119 3.27 -23.85 -1.30
CA VAL A 119 2.54 -23.56 -0.05
C VAL A 119 1.91 -22.18 -0.21
N ARG A 120 0.58 -22.14 -0.30
CA ARG A 120 -0.17 -20.91 -0.50
C ARG A 120 -0.70 -20.44 0.85
N ILE A 121 -0.33 -19.22 1.22
CA ILE A 121 -0.85 -18.58 2.43
C ILE A 121 -1.84 -17.52 1.97
N LEU A 122 -3.09 -17.69 2.42
CA LEU A 122 -4.16 -16.74 2.20
C LEU A 122 -4.39 -16.01 3.51
N ASP A 123 -4.44 -14.69 3.46
CA ASP A 123 -4.77 -13.86 4.61
C ASP A 123 -5.67 -12.71 4.18
N SER A 124 -6.43 -12.18 5.14
CA SER A 124 -7.27 -11.02 4.91
C SER A 124 -7.34 -10.14 6.13
N THR A 125 -7.35 -8.83 5.91
CA THR A 125 -7.53 -7.83 6.95
C THR A 125 -8.69 -6.92 6.58
N SER A 126 -9.63 -6.74 7.51
CA SER A 126 -10.77 -5.84 7.34
C SER A 126 -10.69 -4.67 8.29
N PHE A 127 -11.10 -3.49 7.82
CA PHE A 127 -11.10 -2.28 8.62
C PHE A 127 -12.31 -1.41 8.29
N LYS A 128 -12.74 -0.65 9.31
CA LYS A 128 -13.86 0.29 9.17
C LYS A 128 -13.43 1.52 8.39
N LEU A 129 -14.37 2.07 7.62
CA LEU A 129 -14.21 3.34 6.93
C LEU A 129 -15.18 4.39 7.48
N PRO A 130 -14.91 5.68 7.29
CA PRO A 130 -15.89 6.72 7.57
C PRO A 130 -17.19 6.48 6.77
N LYS A 131 -18.34 6.82 7.37
CA LYS A 131 -19.67 6.64 6.77
C LYS A 131 -19.80 7.21 5.35
N ALA A 132 -19.08 8.28 5.04
CA ALA A 132 -19.05 8.89 3.71
C ALA A 132 -18.67 7.90 2.58
N TYR A 133 -17.95 6.82 2.89
CA TYR A 133 -17.51 5.82 1.91
C TYR A 133 -18.51 4.67 1.69
N GLU A 134 -19.64 4.64 2.39
CA GLU A 134 -20.61 3.52 2.36
C GLU A 134 -21.14 3.20 0.96
N LYS A 135 -21.25 4.22 0.09
CA LYS A 135 -21.65 4.03 -1.31
C LYS A 135 -20.63 3.26 -2.14
N HIS A 136 -19.35 3.34 -1.80
CA HIS A 136 -18.24 2.75 -2.54
C HIS A 136 -17.68 1.48 -1.89
N PHE A 137 -17.77 1.38 -0.56
CA PHE A 137 -17.21 0.29 0.23
C PHE A 137 -18.22 -0.17 1.29
N LYS A 138 -18.95 -1.24 0.99
CA LYS A 138 -19.98 -1.79 1.86
C LYS A 138 -19.37 -2.68 2.93
N GLY A 139 -19.58 -2.38 4.20
CA GLY A 139 -19.30 -3.31 5.29
C GLY A 139 -20.56 -4.01 5.80
N THR A 140 -20.40 -4.84 6.83
CA THR A 140 -21.49 -5.66 7.39
C THR A 140 -22.52 -4.83 8.15
N ARG A 141 -22.09 -3.72 8.77
CA ARG A 141 -22.96 -2.77 9.49
C ARG A 141 -22.72 -1.33 9.03
N ASP A 142 -21.45 -0.93 8.99
CA ASP A 142 -21.00 0.39 8.55
C ASP A 142 -20.15 0.27 7.27
N ALA A 143 -19.75 1.38 6.67
CA ALA A 143 -18.74 1.40 5.62
C ALA A 143 -17.46 0.67 6.06
N GLY A 144 -16.91 -0.16 5.18
CA GLY A 144 -15.74 -0.95 5.51
C GLY A 144 -15.08 -1.50 4.27
N ALA A 145 -13.78 -1.72 4.36
CA ALA A 145 -12.99 -2.32 3.31
C ALA A 145 -12.28 -3.57 3.82
N LYS A 146 -12.02 -4.50 2.91
CA LYS A 146 -11.26 -5.72 3.15
C LYS A 146 -10.10 -5.76 2.17
N ILE A 147 -8.89 -5.96 2.68
CA ILE A 147 -7.74 -6.32 1.87
C ILE A 147 -7.60 -7.84 1.96
N GLN A 148 -7.63 -8.52 0.82
CA GLN A 148 -7.34 -9.95 0.71
C GLN A 148 -6.07 -10.12 -0.10
N PHE A 149 -5.18 -10.99 0.37
CA PHE A 149 -3.97 -11.32 -0.38
C PHE A 149 -3.63 -12.80 -0.26
N GLU A 150 -2.87 -13.27 -1.24
CA GLU A 150 -2.36 -14.62 -1.30
C GLU A 150 -0.93 -14.61 -1.79
N PHE A 151 -0.06 -15.34 -1.11
CA PHE A 151 1.31 -15.54 -1.57
C PHE A 151 1.71 -17.01 -1.53
N ASP A 152 2.57 -17.37 -2.47
CA ASP A 152 3.25 -18.66 -2.49
C ASP A 152 4.53 -18.54 -1.69
N TYR A 153 4.58 -19.20 -0.55
CA TYR A 153 5.74 -19.24 0.32
C TYR A 153 6.95 -19.91 -0.34
N VAL A 154 6.73 -20.92 -1.18
CA VAL A 154 7.84 -21.69 -1.79
C VAL A 154 8.51 -20.90 -2.91
N SER A 155 7.72 -20.19 -3.72
CA SER A 155 8.26 -19.34 -4.78
C SER A 155 8.49 -17.89 -4.36
N GLU A 156 8.14 -17.52 -3.12
CA GLU A 156 8.22 -16.17 -2.56
C GLU A 156 7.48 -15.12 -3.40
N LYS A 157 6.38 -15.53 -4.06
CA LYS A 157 5.61 -14.67 -4.96
C LYS A 157 4.27 -14.33 -4.35
N LEU A 158 3.95 -13.03 -4.34
CA LEU A 158 2.58 -12.57 -4.17
C LEU A 158 1.77 -12.98 -5.40
N LEU A 159 0.75 -13.82 -5.20
CA LEU A 159 -0.09 -14.36 -6.27
C LEU A 159 -1.33 -13.50 -6.50
N TRP A 160 -1.85 -12.91 -5.43
CA TRP A 160 -3.12 -12.17 -5.47
C TRP A 160 -3.12 -11.05 -4.43
N PHE A 161 -3.62 -9.87 -4.81
CA PHE A 161 -3.89 -8.75 -3.92
C PHE A 161 -5.15 -8.01 -4.39
N ARG A 162 -6.11 -7.82 -3.49
CA ARG A 162 -7.38 -7.14 -3.78
C ARG A 162 -7.86 -6.30 -2.60
N LEU A 163 -8.38 -5.13 -2.94
CA LEU A 163 -9.21 -4.30 -2.06
C LEU A 163 -10.68 -4.52 -2.45
N GLU A 164 -11.50 -4.91 -1.47
CA GLU A 164 -12.91 -5.23 -1.66
C GLU A 164 -13.77 -4.56 -0.59
N ASP A 165 -15.09 -4.70 -0.75
CA ASP A 165 -16.08 -4.42 0.28
C ASP A 165 -15.73 -5.14 1.60
N GLY A 166 -15.87 -4.46 2.73
CA GLY A 166 -15.60 -5.01 4.05
C GLY A 166 -16.48 -6.21 4.40
N LYS A 167 -17.69 -6.30 3.80
CA LYS A 167 -18.60 -7.44 3.95
C LYS A 167 -18.28 -8.62 3.04
N SER A 168 -17.32 -8.49 2.11
CA SER A 168 -16.94 -9.58 1.22
C SER A 168 -16.54 -10.80 2.03
N ALA A 169 -16.99 -11.98 1.61
CA ALA A 169 -16.59 -13.22 2.28
C ALA A 169 -15.10 -13.49 2.04
N ASP A 170 -14.45 -14.15 3.01
CA ASP A 170 -13.09 -14.66 2.83
C ASP A 170 -13.10 -15.63 1.66
N THR A 171 -12.38 -15.25 0.61
CA THR A 171 -12.60 -15.84 -0.70
C THR A 171 -11.39 -16.68 -1.10
N LYS A 172 -11.64 -17.97 -1.36
CA LYS A 172 -10.65 -18.90 -1.90
C LYS A 172 -10.33 -18.69 -3.39
N LYS A 173 -10.68 -17.56 -4.03
CA LYS A 173 -10.60 -17.39 -5.51
C LYS A 173 -9.19 -17.53 -6.09
N GLY A 174 -8.14 -17.33 -5.28
CA GLY A 174 -6.79 -17.72 -5.66
C GLY A 174 -6.66 -19.21 -6.00
N ILE A 175 -7.39 -20.07 -5.29
CA ILE A 175 -7.34 -21.53 -5.40
C ILE A 175 -8.00 -22.03 -6.70
N TYR A 176 -9.01 -21.32 -7.24
CA TYR A 176 -9.80 -21.80 -8.37
C TYR A 176 -9.37 -21.25 -9.76
N SER A 177 -8.40 -20.34 -9.84
CA SER A 177 -7.94 -19.76 -11.12
C SER A 177 -6.76 -20.51 -11.77
N CYS A 178 -6.15 -21.47 -11.08
CA CYS A 178 -5.22 -22.43 -11.68
C CYS A 178 -5.93 -23.77 -11.83
N ARG A 179 -6.56 -24.01 -13.00
CA ARG A 179 -6.75 -25.38 -13.46
C ARG A 179 -5.37 -25.98 -13.73
N ILE A 180 -5.22 -27.23 -13.29
CA ILE A 180 -4.01 -28.07 -13.36
C ILE A 180 -3.47 -28.13 -14.78
#